data_AF-V7F9L7-F1
#
_entry.id   AF-V7F9L7-F1
#
_cell.length_a   1.000
_cell.length_b   1.000
_cell.length_c   1.000
_cell.angle_alpha   90.00
_cell.angle_beta   90.00
_cell.angle_gamma   90.00
#
_symmetry.space_group_name_H-M   'P 1'
#
loop_
_entity.id
_entity.type
_entity.pdbx_description
1 polymer ?
#
loop_
_entity_poly.entity_id
_entity_poly.type
_entity_poly.pdbx_seq_one_letter_code
_entity_poly.pdbx_strand_id
1 'polypeptide(L)' 'SAWATALSNGERPASWSIYDRLRPEGIAGILVPSFAPGAETEDRNLVLWEWGPDLPYKVNVFDPSGRLPKDQLSWR' A
#
# COMPACT_ATOMS: atom_id res chain seq x y z
N SER A 1 -10.72 13.21 -5.19
CA SER A 1 -9.39 12.90 -5.74
C SER A 1 -9.57 12.06 -7.01
N ALA A 2 -8.59 12.04 -7.93
CA ALA A 2 -8.74 11.33 -9.21
C ALA A 2 -9.08 9.83 -9.06
N TRP A 3 -8.50 9.15 -8.08
CA TRP A 3 -8.82 7.75 -7.79
C TRP A 3 -10.27 7.56 -7.32
N ALA A 4 -10.76 8.45 -6.45
CA ALA A 4 -12.10 8.36 -5.89
C ALA A 4 -13.16 8.65 -6.97
N THR A 5 -12.88 9.61 -7.86
CA THR A 5 -13.74 9.91 -9.02
C THR A 5 -13.83 8.75 -9.99
N ALA A 6 -12.71 8.08 -10.31
CA ALA A 6 -12.75 6.88 -11.14
C ALA A 6 -13.63 5.79 -10.50
N LEU A 7 -13.44 5.50 -9.21
CA LEU A 7 -14.26 4.52 -8.51
C LEU A 7 -15.74 4.91 -8.47
N SER A 8 -16.09 6.19 -8.24
CA SER A 8 -17.48 6.64 -8.25
C SER A 8 -18.14 6.51 -9.61
N ASN A 9 -17.35 6.57 -10.68
CA ASN A 9 -17.81 6.38 -12.06
C ASN A 9 -17.83 4.90 -12.49
N GLY A 10 -17.47 3.96 -11.60
CA GLY A 10 -17.33 2.54 -11.95
C GLY A 10 -16.11 2.23 -12.82
N GLU A 11 -15.17 3.17 -12.90
CA GLU A 11 -13.94 3.05 -13.68
C GLU A 11 -12.79 2.55 -12.79
N ARG A 12 -11.85 1.84 -13.42
CA ARG A 12 -10.59 1.47 -12.75
C ARG A 12 -9.70 2.71 -12.62
N PRO A 13 -9.21 3.07 -11.42
CA PRO A 13 -8.27 4.19 -11.28
C PRO A 13 -7.02 4.01 -12.15
N ALA A 14 -6.62 5.06 -12.86
CA ALA A 14 -5.47 5.01 -13.78
C ALA A 14 -4.17 4.58 -13.09
N SER A 15 -3.97 4.93 -11.81
CA SER A 15 -2.80 4.53 -11.02
C SER A 15 -2.66 3.01 -10.86
N TRP A 16 -3.75 2.25 -11.04
CA TRP A 16 -3.71 0.79 -10.95
C TRP A 16 -3.01 0.14 -12.15
N SER A 17 -2.80 0.86 -13.25
CA SER A 17 -2.01 0.37 -14.40
C SER A 17 -0.54 0.10 -14.04
N ILE A 18 -0.03 0.73 -12.97
CA ILE A 18 1.33 0.52 -12.47
C ILE A 18 1.52 -0.94 -12.03
N TYR A 19 0.50 -1.53 -11.40
CA TYR A 19 0.50 -2.96 -11.04
C TYR A 19 0.57 -3.86 -12.27
N ASP A 20 -0.26 -3.58 -13.28
CA ASP A 20 -0.33 -4.40 -14.50
C ASP A 20 1.02 -4.39 -15.23
N ARG A 21 1.76 -3.27 -15.17
CA ARG A 21 3.09 -3.16 -15.75
C ARG A 21 4.15 -3.91 -14.94
N LEU A 22 4.20 -3.68 -13.63
CA LEU A 22 5.36 -4.07 -12.81
C LEU A 22 5.24 -5.48 -12.21
N ARG A 23 4.04 -5.97 -11.92
CA ARG A 23 3.88 -7.32 -11.35
C ARG A 23 4.39 -8.43 -12.29
N PRO A 24 4.12 -8.41 -13.61
CA PRO A 24 4.68 -9.41 -14.52
C PRO A 24 6.22 -9.41 -14.58
N GLU A 25 6.86 -8.29 -14.23
CA GLU A 25 8.32 -8.17 -14.15
C GLU A 25 8.91 -8.70 -12.82
N GLY A 26 8.08 -9.28 -11.94
CA GLY A 26 8.51 -9.83 -10.65
C GLY A 26 8.73 -8.79 -9.56
N ILE A 27 8.22 -7.57 -9.75
CA ILE A 27 8.32 -6.49 -8.77
C ILE A 27 7.20 -6.64 -7.74
N ALA A 28 7.58 -6.82 -6.47
CA ALA A 28 6.67 -7.08 -5.36
C ALA A 28 5.92 -5.84 -4.83
N GLY A 29 6.39 -4.64 -5.17
CA GLY A 29 5.82 -3.38 -4.68
C GLY A 29 6.60 -2.15 -5.12
N ILE A 30 6.15 -0.98 -4.67
CA ILE A 30 6.69 0.32 -5.07
C ILE A 30 6.72 1.30 -3.90
N LEU A 31 7.66 2.25 -3.96
CA LEU A 31 7.65 3.48 -3.16
C LEU A 31 7.04 4.61 -3.98
N VAL A 32 6.09 5.33 -3.40
CA VAL A 32 5.40 6.45 -4.06
C VAL A 32 5.39 7.68 -3.15
N PRO A 33 5.30 8.90 -3.70
CA PRO A 33 5.01 10.09 -2.90
C PRO A 33 3.77 9.91 -2.03
N SER A 34 3.78 10.49 -0.83
CA SER A 34 2.55 10.65 -0.06
C SER A 34 1.67 11.72 -0.70
N PHE A 35 0.36 11.47 -0.70
CA PHE A 35 -0.66 12.41 -1.18
C PHE A 35 -1.60 12.85 -0.06
N ALA A 36 -1.21 12.63 1.20
CA ALA A 36 -1.93 13.14 2.36
C ALA A 36 -1.84 14.68 2.39
N PRO A 37 -2.87 15.38 2.89
CA PRO A 37 -2.79 16.83 3.09
C PRO A 37 -1.57 17.21 3.94
N GLY A 38 -0.72 18.10 3.43
CA GLY A 38 0.48 18.58 4.10
C GLY A 38 1.73 17.69 3.94
N ALA A 39 1.70 16.65 3.10
CA ALA A 39 2.87 15.84 2.82
C ALA A 39 3.97 16.62 2.06
N GLU A 40 5.23 16.39 2.45
CA GLU A 40 6.42 16.93 1.80
C GLU A 40 7.00 15.96 0.75
N THR A 41 8.06 16.37 0.05
CA THR A 41 8.64 15.58 -1.06
C THR A 41 9.31 14.29 -0.57
N GLU A 42 9.76 14.33 0.68
CA GLU A 42 10.42 13.28 1.42
C GLU A 42 9.42 12.26 1.97
N ASP A 43 8.14 12.64 2.10
CA ASP A 43 7.09 11.74 2.59
C ASP A 43 6.73 10.71 1.52
N ARG A 44 6.88 9.43 1.88
CA ARG A 44 6.65 8.30 0.99
C ARG A 44 5.70 7.29 1.60
N ASN A 45 4.92 6.66 0.75
CA ASN A 45 4.18 5.45 1.06
C ASN A 45 4.87 4.24 0.41
N LEU A 46 4.86 3.12 1.14
CA LEU A 46 5.21 1.81 0.60
C LEU A 46 3.94 1.05 0.24
N VAL A 47 3.85 0.61 -1.02
CA VAL A 47 2.75 -0.22 -1.51
C VAL A 47 3.32 -1.59 -1.87
N LEU A 48 2.85 -2.65 -1.22
CA LEU A 48 3.26 -4.03 -1.46
C LEU A 48 2.11 -4.82 -2.07
N TRP A 49 2.34 -5.44 -3.23
CA TRP A 49 1.40 -6.36 -3.89
C TRP A 49 1.67 -7.82 -3.55
N GLU A 50 2.93 -8.14 -3.28
CA GLU A 50 3.37 -9.46 -2.83
C GLU A 50 4.21 -9.28 -1.56
N TRP A 51 3.72 -9.84 -0.46
CA TRP A 51 4.40 -9.85 0.82
C TRP A 51 3.82 -10.92 1.73
N GLY A 52 4.59 -11.36 2.71
CA GLY A 52 4.15 -12.36 3.69
C GLY A 52 5.15 -12.55 4.82
N PRO A 53 4.99 -13.60 5.65
CA PRO A 53 5.93 -13.92 6.73
C PRO A 53 7.22 -14.61 6.23
N ASP A 54 7.28 -14.98 4.96
CA ASP A 54 8.34 -15.79 4.37
C ASP A 54 9.14 -15.03 3.30
N LEU A 55 10.38 -15.46 3.11
CA LEU A 55 11.24 -14.94 2.04
C LEU A 55 10.72 -15.36 0.65
N PRO A 56 11.01 -14.58 -0.41
CA PRO A 56 11.87 -13.39 -0.42
C PRO A 56 11.16 -12.09 0.00
N TYR A 57 9.83 -12.03 -0.01
CA TYR A 57 9.05 -10.81 0.25
C TYR A 57 8.54 -10.73 1.69
N LYS A 58 9.46 -10.94 2.63
CA LYS A 58 9.13 -11.02 4.05
C LYS A 58 8.87 -9.64 4.64
N VAL A 59 7.74 -9.49 5.33
CA VAL A 59 7.41 -8.33 6.18
C VAL A 59 7.16 -8.80 7.59
N ASN A 60 7.89 -8.22 8.54
CA ASN A 60 7.69 -8.46 9.97
C ASN A 60 7.13 -7.21 10.63
N VAL A 61 6.12 -7.39 11.47
CA VAL A 61 5.61 -6.32 12.32
C VAL A 61 6.57 -6.12 13.49
N PHE A 62 7.02 -4.89 13.71
CA PHE A 62 7.79 -4.51 14.89
C PHE A 62 6.91 -3.69 15.84
N ASP A 63 6.40 -4.34 16.88
CA ASP A 63 5.61 -3.71 17.93
C ASP A 63 6.05 -4.18 19.32
N PRO A 64 7.18 -3.68 19.84
CA PRO A 64 7.67 -4.06 21.16
C PRO A 64 6.75 -3.62 22.30
N SER A 65 5.85 -2.66 22.04
CA SER A 65 4.91 -2.13 23.03
C SER A 65 3.57 -2.86 23.08
N GLY A 66 3.29 -3.74 22.10
CA GLY A 66 2.01 -4.46 22.00
C GLY A 66 0.80 -3.55 21.82
N ARG A 67 0.98 -2.37 21.21
CA ARG A 67 -0.10 -1.39 21.01
C ARG A 67 -0.86 -1.59 19.71
N LEU A 68 -0.32 -2.36 18.77
CA LEU A 68 -1.00 -2.64 17.52
C LEU A 68 -2.22 -3.54 17.78
N PRO A 69 -3.35 -3.22 17.15
CA PRO A 69 -4.51 -4.09 17.10
C PRO A 69 -4.14 -5.50 16.65
N LYS A 70 -4.60 -6.52 17.39
CA LYS A 70 -4.22 -7.92 17.15
C LYS A 70 -5.02 -8.56 16.03
N ASP A 71 -6.26 -8.12 15.89
CA ASP A 71 -7.26 -8.67 14.99
C ASP A 71 -8.36 -7.63 14.70
N GLN A 72 -9.34 -8.01 13.88
CA GLN A 72 -10.46 -7.13 13.54
C GLN A 72 -11.29 -6.71 14.76
N LEU A 73 -11.29 -7.50 15.85
CA LEU A 73 -12.04 -7.20 17.08
C LEU A 73 -11.40 -6.06 17.89
N SER A 74 -10.12 -5.81 17.67
CA SER A 74 -9.34 -4.75 18.33
C SER A 74 -9.74 -3.33 17.89
N TRP A 75 -10.56 -3.19 16.84
CA TRP A 75 -11.00 -1.91 16.25
C TRP A 75 -12.49 -1.57 16.50
N ARG A 76 -13.12 -2.24 17.47
CA ARG A 76 -14.52 -1.93 17.84
C ARG A 76 -14.67 -0.54 18.45
#